data_AF-A0A066RRC3-F1
#
_entry.id   AF-A0A066RRC3-F1
#
_cell.length_a   1.000
_cell.length_b   1.000
_cell.length_c   1.000
_cell.angle_alpha   90.00
_cell.angle_beta   90.00
_cell.angle_gamma   90.00
#
_symmetry.space_group_name_H-M   'P 1'
#
loop_
_entity.id
_entity.type
_entity.pdbx_description
1 polymer ?
#
loop_
_entity_poly.entity_id
_entity_poly.type
_entity_poly.pdbx_seq_one_letter_code
_entity_poly.pdbx_strand_id
1 'polypeptide(L)'
;MWQKFYLLSVLLTLSACSEPQGNNTLFSLGNETFSQAAWRVADDSTRGEMVDSFLESHDVIGMNREVLLGFLGEPTGYYEYDHDLAYFIGGDRQSLYGQGHLLVFFIKEGVITEYRIIPEIESHCLLV
;
A
#
# COMPACT_ATOMS: atom_id res chain seq x y z
N MET A 1 56.63 22.68 -20.25
CA MET A 1 55.87 21.72 -19.43
C MET A 1 54.40 22.09 -19.54
N TRP A 2 53.62 21.34 -20.31
CA TRP A 2 52.18 21.56 -20.46
C TRP A 2 51.42 20.35 -19.93
N GLN A 3 50.49 20.62 -19.01
CA GLN A 3 49.71 19.64 -18.27
C GLN A 3 48.83 18.81 -19.21
N LYS A 4 48.93 17.49 -19.07
CA LYS A 4 48.01 16.54 -19.69
C LYS A 4 46.71 16.54 -18.88
N PHE A 5 45.64 17.10 -19.44
CA PHE A 5 44.29 16.91 -18.93
C PHE A 5 43.84 15.48 -19.25
N TYR A 6 43.83 14.60 -18.25
CA TYR A 6 43.14 13.32 -18.34
C TYR A 6 41.66 13.55 -17.98
N LEU A 7 40.82 13.62 -19.02
CA LEU A 7 39.37 13.47 -18.90
C LEU A 7 39.09 12.00 -18.55
N LEU A 8 38.96 11.72 -17.25
CA LEU A 8 38.47 10.42 -16.77
C LEU A 8 36.95 10.45 -16.89
N SER A 9 36.42 9.86 -17.97
CA SER A 9 34.99 9.64 -18.17
C SER A 9 34.47 8.66 -17.13
N VAL A 10 33.78 9.19 -16.12
CA VAL A 10 32.99 8.42 -15.15
C VAL A 10 31.79 7.83 -15.87
N LEU A 11 31.82 6.52 -16.14
CA LEU A 11 30.66 5.73 -16.54
C LEU A 11 29.74 5.61 -15.32
N LEU A 12 28.76 6.51 -15.21
CA LEU A 12 27.62 6.36 -14.31
C LEU A 12 26.71 5.26 -14.88
N THR A 13 26.85 4.04 -14.37
CA THR A 13 25.84 2.99 -14.55
C THR A 13 24.64 3.35 -13.68
N LEU A 14 23.65 4.02 -14.27
CA LEU A 14 22.34 4.19 -13.66
C LEU A 14 21.67 2.81 -13.61
N SER A 15 21.76 2.13 -12.46
CA SER A 15 20.89 1.00 -12.15
C SER A 15 19.48 1.54 -11.93
N ALA A 16 18.72 1.66 -13.03
CA ALA A 16 17.30 1.96 -12.99
C ALA A 16 16.56 0.72 -12.47
N CYS A 17 16.29 0.68 -11.17
CA CYS A 17 15.31 -0.26 -10.61
C CYS A 17 13.95 0.09 -11.21
N SER A 18 13.52 -0.68 -12.20
CA SER A 18 12.14 -0.69 -12.64
C SER A 18 11.53 -1.96 -12.06
N GLU A 19 11.07 -1.91 -10.81
CA GLU A 19 10.27 -3.00 -10.24
C GLU A 19 8.80 -2.58 -10.19
N PRO A 20 7.89 -3.51 -10.55
CA PRO A 20 6.47 -3.24 -10.59
C PRO A 20 5.98 -2.99 -9.16
N GLN A 21 5.30 -1.86 -8.95
CA GLN A 21 4.55 -1.62 -7.73
C GLN A 21 3.38 -2.63 -7.70
N GLY A 22 3.62 -3.80 -7.15
CA GLY A 22 2.64 -4.88 -7.09
C GLY A 22 3.05 -5.86 -6.01
N ASN A 23 2.09 -6.18 -5.14
CA ASN A 23 2.00 -7.21 -4.09
C ASN A 23 3.18 -7.44 -3.11
N ASN A 24 4.44 -7.48 -3.56
CA ASN A 24 5.58 -7.86 -2.71
C ASN A 24 5.77 -6.97 -1.47
N THR A 25 5.28 -5.73 -1.53
CA THR A 25 5.48 -4.73 -0.49
C THR A 25 4.42 -4.87 0.61
N LEU A 26 3.25 -5.42 0.29
CA LEU A 26 2.18 -5.71 1.26
C LEU A 26 2.56 -6.86 2.18
N PHE A 27 3.29 -7.84 1.66
CA PHE A 27 3.83 -8.95 2.45
C PHE A 27 4.72 -8.49 3.62
N SER A 28 5.25 -7.27 3.56
CA SER A 28 6.01 -6.69 4.68
C SER A 28 5.15 -6.33 5.89
N LEU A 29 3.83 -6.14 5.71
CA LEU A 29 2.88 -5.97 6.81
C LEU A 29 2.51 -7.30 7.45
N GLY A 30 2.61 -8.41 6.72
CA GLY A 30 2.31 -9.77 7.18
C GLY A 30 1.67 -10.62 6.09
N ASN A 31 1.29 -11.84 6.45
CA ASN A 31 0.74 -12.84 5.53
C ASN A 31 -0.43 -13.64 6.11
N GLU A 32 -1.17 -13.02 7.02
CA GLU A 32 -2.35 -13.62 7.63
C GLU A 32 -3.47 -13.80 6.58
N THR A 33 -4.25 -14.87 6.73
CA THR A 33 -5.34 -15.17 5.81
C THR A 33 -6.55 -14.30 6.11
N PHE A 34 -7.03 -13.58 5.10
CA PHE A 34 -8.22 -12.76 5.22
C PHE A 34 -9.45 -13.63 5.49
N SER A 35 -10.23 -13.21 6.48
CA SER A 35 -11.64 -13.54 6.59
C SER A 35 -12.40 -12.36 7.17
N GLN A 36 -13.66 -12.17 6.77
CA GLN A 36 -14.50 -11.10 7.32
C GLN A 36 -14.60 -11.18 8.85
N ALA A 37 -14.64 -12.40 9.40
CA ALA A 37 -14.71 -12.61 10.84
C ALA A 37 -13.44 -12.16 11.55
N ALA A 38 -12.25 -12.48 11.01
CA ALA A 38 -10.97 -12.05 11.55
C ALA A 38 -10.78 -10.53 11.42
N TRP A 39 -11.03 -9.98 10.24
CA TRP A 39 -10.95 -8.54 9.95
C TRP A 39 -11.76 -7.69 10.92
N ARG A 40 -12.98 -8.11 11.23
CA ARG A 40 -13.91 -7.36 12.09
C ARG A 40 -13.42 -7.23 13.53
N VAL A 41 -12.69 -8.20 14.06
CA VAL A 41 -12.20 -8.21 15.45
C VAL A 41 -10.74 -7.83 15.57
N ALA A 42 -10.02 -7.78 14.45
CA ALA A 42 -8.62 -7.39 14.36
C ALA A 42 -8.42 -5.92 14.76
N ASP A 43 -7.28 -5.65 15.39
CA ASP A 43 -6.74 -4.31 15.47
C ASP A 43 -6.11 -3.89 14.13
N ASP A 44 -5.61 -2.66 14.07
CA ASP A 44 -5.07 -2.11 12.83
C ASP A 44 -3.84 -2.89 12.33
N SER A 45 -3.00 -3.41 13.24
CA SER A 45 -1.81 -4.20 12.88
C SER A 45 -2.20 -5.52 12.21
N THR A 46 -3.08 -6.28 12.86
CA THR A 46 -3.56 -7.56 12.32
C THR A 46 -4.35 -7.36 11.03
N ARG A 47 -5.06 -6.24 10.86
CA ARG A 47 -5.67 -5.89 9.55
C ARG A 47 -4.62 -5.73 8.46
N GLY A 48 -3.51 -5.05 8.75
CA GLY A 48 -2.37 -4.92 7.84
C GLY A 48 -1.84 -6.27 7.35
N GLU A 49 -1.69 -7.22 8.27
CA GLU A 49 -1.22 -8.59 7.96
C GLU A 49 -2.16 -9.36 7.00
N MET A 50 -3.43 -8.96 6.89
CA MET A 50 -4.44 -9.60 6.02
C MET A 50 -4.63 -8.92 4.66
N VAL A 51 -4.08 -7.72 4.43
CA VAL A 51 -4.36 -6.91 3.23
C VAL A 51 -3.96 -7.64 1.95
N ASP A 52 -2.79 -8.27 1.95
CA ASP A 52 -2.27 -8.99 0.79
C ASP A 52 -3.22 -10.12 0.37
N SER A 53 -3.57 -11.01 1.30
CA SER A 53 -4.48 -12.13 1.01
C SER A 53 -5.90 -11.68 0.65
N PHE A 54 -6.37 -10.54 1.18
CA PHE A 54 -7.64 -9.94 0.76
C PHE A 54 -7.60 -9.51 -0.71
N LEU A 55 -6.58 -8.76 -1.10
CA LEU A 55 -6.43 -8.22 -2.46
C LEU A 55 -6.08 -9.30 -3.49
N GLU A 56 -5.43 -10.39 -3.10
CA GLU A 56 -5.21 -11.55 -3.97
C GLU A 56 -6.49 -12.33 -4.24
N SER A 57 -7.40 -12.40 -3.26
CA SER A 57 -8.63 -13.20 -3.35
C SER A 57 -9.85 -12.44 -3.88
N HIS A 58 -9.78 -11.10 -3.94
CA HIS A 58 -10.88 -10.25 -4.38
C HIS A 58 -10.40 -9.20 -5.39
N ASP A 59 -10.97 -9.23 -6.59
CA ASP A 59 -10.79 -8.12 -7.53
C ASP A 59 -11.65 -6.93 -7.08
N VAL A 60 -11.00 -5.98 -6.43
CA VAL A 60 -11.65 -4.80 -5.86
C VAL A 60 -11.94 -3.73 -6.90
N ILE A 61 -11.26 -3.72 -8.05
CA ILE A 61 -11.46 -2.67 -9.05
C ILE A 61 -12.76 -2.93 -9.81
N GLY A 62 -13.63 -1.92 -9.87
CA GLY A 62 -15.00 -2.05 -10.39
C GLY A 62 -15.98 -2.66 -9.38
N MET A 63 -15.51 -3.05 -8.18
CA MET A 63 -16.40 -3.49 -7.11
C MET A 63 -17.28 -2.32 -6.66
N ASN A 64 -18.55 -2.61 -6.38
CA ASN A 64 -19.46 -1.63 -5.83
C ASN A 64 -19.13 -1.37 -4.34
N ARG A 65 -19.27 -0.11 -3.90
CA ARG A 65 -18.97 0.34 -2.53
C ARG A 65 -19.62 -0.56 -1.46
N GLU A 66 -20.90 -0.86 -1.61
CA GLU A 66 -21.66 -1.62 -0.63
C GLU A 66 -21.18 -3.08 -0.53
N VAL A 67 -20.66 -3.64 -1.63
CA VAL A 67 -20.03 -4.96 -1.63
C VAL A 67 -18.72 -4.94 -0.83
N LEU A 68 -17.88 -3.92 -1.03
CA LEU A 68 -16.64 -3.77 -0.27
C LEU A 68 -16.90 -3.60 1.24
N LEU A 69 -17.89 -2.78 1.61
CA LEU A 69 -18.36 -2.65 2.99
C LEU A 69 -18.87 -3.98 3.56
N GLY A 70 -19.47 -4.82 2.72
CA GLY A 70 -19.86 -6.18 3.10
C GLY A 70 -18.68 -7.08 3.49
N PHE A 71 -17.48 -6.83 2.96
CA PHE A 71 -16.26 -7.55 3.32
C PHE A 71 -15.56 -6.94 4.54
N LEU A 72 -15.37 -5.62 4.53
CA LEU A 72 -14.46 -4.94 5.46
C LEU A 72 -15.18 -4.22 6.60
N GLY A 73 -16.51 -4.12 6.55
CA GLY A 73 -17.29 -3.33 7.49
C GLY A 73 -17.13 -1.84 7.28
N GLU A 74 -17.48 -1.05 8.30
CA GLU A 74 -17.35 0.41 8.25
C GLU A 74 -15.88 0.86 8.22
N PRO A 75 -15.56 1.96 7.50
CA PRO A 75 -14.23 2.57 7.50
C PRO A 75 -13.75 2.91 8.91
N THR A 76 -12.47 2.67 9.16
CA THR A 76 -11.84 3.02 10.45
C THR A 76 -10.95 4.26 10.37
N GLY A 77 -10.65 4.73 9.17
CA GLY A 77 -9.86 5.92 8.90
C GLY A 77 -10.59 6.95 8.03
N TYR A 78 -9.90 8.06 7.76
CA TYR A 78 -10.37 9.15 6.94
C TYR A 78 -9.28 9.57 5.96
N TYR A 79 -9.63 9.80 4.69
CA TYR A 79 -8.71 10.31 3.67
C TYR A 79 -9.38 11.41 2.85
N GLU A 80 -8.86 12.63 2.94
CA GLU A 80 -9.27 13.88 2.25
C GLU A 80 -10.78 14.23 2.22
N TYR A 81 -11.61 13.37 1.65
CA TYR A 81 -13.05 13.52 1.45
C TYR A 81 -13.82 12.26 1.89
N ASP A 82 -15.03 12.45 2.42
CA ASP A 82 -15.90 11.39 2.98
C ASP A 82 -16.42 10.33 1.98
N HIS A 83 -16.07 10.45 0.70
CA HIS A 83 -16.57 9.52 -0.33
C HIS A 83 -15.72 8.26 -0.45
N ASP A 84 -14.44 8.33 -0.12
CA ASP A 84 -13.52 7.21 -0.19
C ASP A 84 -13.54 6.38 1.10
N LEU A 85 -13.31 5.08 0.98
CA LEU A 85 -13.27 4.19 2.14
C LEU A 85 -11.83 4.03 2.59
N ALA A 86 -11.55 4.40 3.84
CA ALA A 86 -10.21 4.33 4.42
C ALA A 86 -10.18 3.45 5.67
N TYR A 87 -9.20 2.56 5.75
CA TYR A 87 -9.01 1.65 6.89
C TYR A 87 -7.59 1.78 7.42
N PHE A 88 -7.44 1.91 8.74
CA PHE A 88 -6.13 1.79 9.37
C PHE A 88 -5.62 0.36 9.27
N ILE A 89 -4.39 0.22 8.77
CA ILE A 89 -3.72 -1.06 8.49
C ILE A 89 -2.27 -1.03 9.01
N GLY A 90 -2.13 -0.84 10.32
CA GLY A 90 -0.89 -1.13 11.04
C GLY A 90 0.33 -0.34 10.60
N GLY A 91 1.51 -0.76 11.09
CA GLY A 91 2.79 -0.12 10.80
C GLY A 91 3.30 0.79 11.92
N ASP A 92 4.60 1.06 11.88
CA ASP A 92 5.33 1.85 12.88
C ASP A 92 5.53 3.32 12.47
N ARG A 93 5.17 3.68 11.23
CA ARG A 93 5.31 5.02 10.66
C ARG A 93 4.31 6.01 11.24
N GLN A 94 4.78 7.19 11.63
CA GLN A 94 3.89 8.31 11.94
C GLN A 94 3.47 9.02 10.63
N SER A 95 2.17 9.24 10.44
CA SER A 95 1.60 9.99 9.32
C SER A 95 0.72 11.16 9.80
N LEU A 96 0.23 11.97 8.87
CA LEU A 96 -0.76 13.03 9.14
C LEU A 96 -2.11 12.46 9.61
N TYR A 97 -2.34 11.16 9.42
CA TYR A 97 -3.59 10.47 9.76
C TYR A 97 -3.49 9.66 11.07
N GLY A 98 -2.30 9.59 11.68
CA GLY A 98 -2.05 8.78 12.87
C GLY A 98 -0.80 7.92 12.75
N GLN A 99 -0.62 6.99 13.69
CA GLN A 99 0.42 5.97 13.57
C GLN A 99 -0.08 4.86 12.63
N GLY A 100 0.79 4.42 11.73
CA GLY A 100 0.52 3.40 10.74
C GLY A 100 0.10 3.94 9.38
N HIS A 101 -0.40 3.02 8.56
CA HIS A 101 -0.83 3.24 7.18
C HIS A 101 -2.36 3.23 7.06
N LEU A 102 -2.86 3.91 6.03
CA LEU A 102 -4.25 3.82 5.57
C LEU A 102 -4.31 3.00 4.29
N LEU A 103 -5.22 2.03 4.22
CA LEU A 103 -5.68 1.43 2.99
C LEU A 103 -6.90 2.21 2.51
N VAL A 104 -6.74 2.94 1.41
CA VAL A 104 -7.76 3.82 0.85
C VAL A 104 -8.28 3.23 -0.45
N PHE A 105 -9.59 3.11 -0.57
CA PHE A 105 -10.30 2.73 -1.78
C PHE A 105 -11.00 3.95 -2.36
N PHE A 106 -10.54 4.38 -3.54
CA PHE A 106 -11.06 5.54 -4.25
C PHE A 106 -12.34 5.20 -4.99
N ILE A 107 -13.39 6.01 -4.79
CA ILE A 107 -14.72 5.74 -5.31
C ILE A 107 -15.14 6.78 -6.33
N LYS A 108 -15.58 6.32 -7.49
CA LYS A 108 -16.25 7.16 -8.48
C LYS A 108 -17.57 6.52 -8.88
N GLU A 109 -18.65 7.29 -8.82
CA GLU A 109 -19.99 6.81 -9.21
C GLU A 109 -20.42 5.52 -8.50
N GLY A 110 -19.99 5.34 -7.24
CA GLY A 110 -20.35 4.19 -6.39
C GLY A 110 -19.53 2.91 -6.64
N VAL A 111 -18.51 2.96 -7.49
CA VAL A 111 -17.59 1.84 -7.72
C VAL A 111 -16.16 2.21 -7.36
N ILE A 112 -15.39 1.22 -6.91
CA ILE A 112 -13.96 1.37 -6.64
C ILE A 112 -13.23 1.52 -7.97
N THR A 113 -12.46 2.60 -8.13
CA THR A 113 -11.63 2.81 -9.33
C THR A 113 -10.15 2.56 -9.08
N GLU A 114 -9.72 2.66 -7.83
CA GLU A 114 -8.32 2.53 -7.42
C GLU A 114 -8.26 2.22 -5.92
N TYR A 115 -7.16 1.63 -5.46
CA TYR A 115 -6.81 1.61 -4.05
C TYR A 115 -5.34 2.00 -3.85
N ARG A 116 -5.01 2.58 -2.70
CA ARG A 116 -3.64 2.93 -2.31
C ARG A 116 -3.38 2.68 -0.83
N ILE A 117 -2.10 2.54 -0.50
CA ILE A 117 -1.62 2.58 0.87
C ILE A 117 -0.92 3.90 1.13
N ILE A 118 -1.30 4.58 2.22
CA ILE A 118 -0.86 5.94 2.52
C ILE A 118 -0.38 6.04 3.98
N PRO A 119 0.88 6.43 4.23
CA PRO A 119 1.95 6.60 3.24
C PRO A 119 2.30 5.27 2.56
N GLU A 120 2.90 5.31 1.37
CA GLU A 120 3.35 4.09 0.69
C GLU A 120 4.35 3.32 1.56
N ILE A 121 4.31 1.99 1.44
CA ILE A 121 5.26 1.12 2.13
C ILE A 121 6.56 1.13 1.33
N GLU A 122 7.69 1.42 1.98
CA GLU A 122 8.98 1.47 1.31
C GLU A 122 9.51 0.05 1.04
N SER A 123 9.58 -0.35 -0.23
CA SER A 123 10.30 -1.56 -0.63
C SER A 123 11.81 -1.33 -0.46
N HIS A 124 12.42 -1.97 0.54
CA HIS A 124 13.87 -1.95 0.67
C HIS A 124 14.45 -2.93 -0.38
N CYS A 125 14.98 -2.42 -1.49
CA CYS A 125 15.87 -3.21 -2.33
C CYS A 125 17.09 -3.63 -1.49
N LEU A 126 17.15 -4.90 -1.09
CA LEU A 126 18.38 -5.49 -0.58
C LEU A 126 19.38 -5.51 -1.74
N LEU A 127 20.35 -4.60 -1.72
CA LEU A 127 21.52 -4.65 -2.57
C LEU A 127 22.25 -5.97 -2.26
N VAL A 128 22.12 -6.97 -3.14
CA VAL A 128 22.97 -8.17 -3.14
C VAL A 128 24.14 -7.94 -4.09
#